data_AF-A0A368T4J1-F1
#
_entry.id   AF-A0A368T4J1-F1
#
_cell.length_a   1.000
_cell.length_b   1.000
_cell.length_c   1.000
_cell.angle_alpha   90.00
_cell.angle_beta   90.00
_cell.angle_gamma   90.00
#
_symmetry.space_group_name_H-M   'P 1'
#
loop_
_entity.id
_entity.type
_entity.pdbx_description
1 polymer ?
#
loop_
_entity_poly.entity_id
_entity_poly.type
_entity_poly.pdbx_seq_one_letter_code
_entity_poly.pdbx_strand_id
1 'polypeptide(L)'
;MAIKRLTISIPEELMEKIKEAAGDQSVSSWVAELLERRLEEQRGDRLWMDMVAESQARRSPEVQAELDDFLAGVDELERRLEGRSCEAGAA
;
A
#
# COMPACT_ATOMS: atom_id res chain seq x y z
N MET A 1 29.49 -9.53 13.42
CA MET A 1 28.42 -9.38 12.42
C MET A 1 28.89 -9.99 11.11
N ALA A 2 28.11 -10.88 10.50
CA ALA A 2 28.42 -11.44 9.18
C ALA A 2 27.81 -10.52 8.12
N ILE A 3 28.65 -9.82 7.35
CA ILE A 3 28.21 -8.97 6.24
C ILE A 3 28.10 -9.84 4.99
N LYS A 4 26.90 -9.94 4.41
CA LYS A 4 26.70 -10.54 3.08
C LYS A 4 26.72 -9.41 2.03
N ARG A 5 27.47 -9.61 0.95
CA ARG A 5 27.58 -8.62 -0.14
C ARG A 5 26.69 -9.05 -1.31
N LEU A 6 25.92 -8.11 -1.81
CA LEU A 6 25.09 -8.25 -3.00
C LEU A 6 25.54 -7.21 -4.02
N THR A 7 25.89 -7.65 -5.23
CA THR A 7 26.22 -6.76 -6.34
C THR A 7 25.07 -6.78 -7.33
N ILE A 8 24.54 -5.60 -7.67
CA ILE A 8 23.46 -5.44 -8.65
C ILE A 8 23.91 -4.50 -9.77
N SER A 9 23.41 -4.73 -10.97
CA SER A 9 23.56 -3.79 -12.09
C SER A 9 22.32 -2.92 -12.16
N ILE A 10 22.51 -1.60 -12.21
CA ILE A 10 21.43 -0.62 -12.35
C ILE A 10 21.78 0.36 -13.47
N PRO A 11 20.77 0.92 -14.17
CA PRO A 11 21.00 1.96 -15.16
C PRO A 11 21.72 3.17 -14.56
N GLU A 12 22.62 3.77 -15.32
CA GLU A 12 23.43 4.91 -14.87
C GLU A 12 22.55 6.10 -14.43
N GLU A 13 21.51 6.41 -15.20
CA GLU A 13 20.54 7.45 -14.85
C GLU A 13 19.85 7.21 -13.51
N LEU A 14 19.66 5.93 -13.13
CA LEU A 14 19.06 5.57 -11.85
C LEU A 14 20.08 5.70 -10.71
N MET A 15 21.36 5.40 -10.98
CA MET A 15 22.42 5.55 -9.99
C MET A 15 22.58 7.01 -9.53
N GLU A 16 22.51 7.97 -10.46
CA GLU A 16 22.60 9.39 -10.10
C GLU A 16 21.42 9.85 -9.24
N LYS A 17 20.20 9.44 -9.59
CA LYS A 17 19.01 9.71 -8.76
C LYS A 17 19.12 9.08 -7.36
N ILE A 18 19.71 7.90 -7.27
CA ILE A 18 19.94 7.22 -5.98
C ILE A 18 20.94 8.00 -5.13
N LYS A 19 22.05 8.48 -5.71
CA LYS A 19 23.03 9.29 -4.98
C LYS A 19 22.41 10.60 -4.49
N GLU A 20 21.62 11.26 -5.33
CA GLU A 20 20.92 12.48 -4.97
C GLU A 20 19.93 12.24 -3.82
N ALA A 21 19.13 11.16 -3.89
CA ALA A 21 18.18 10.79 -2.85
C ALA A 21 18.84 10.37 -1.53
N ALA A 22 20.04 9.78 -1.59
CA ALA A 22 20.82 9.45 -0.40
C ALA A 22 21.36 10.72 0.30
N GLY A 23 21.65 11.79 -0.45
CA GLY A 23 22.21 13.02 0.11
C GLY A 23 23.59 12.77 0.75
N ASP A 24 23.75 13.17 2.01
CA ASP A 24 25.02 13.05 2.75
C ASP A 24 25.33 11.63 3.24
N GLN A 25 24.37 10.70 3.16
CA GLN A 25 24.55 9.34 3.65
C GLN A 25 25.18 8.43 2.58
N SER A 26 25.88 7.38 3.00
CA SER A 26 26.37 6.37 2.05
C SER A 26 25.19 5.66 1.35
N VAL A 27 25.28 5.48 0.03
CA VAL A 27 24.25 4.78 -0.76
C VAL A 27 23.94 3.40 -0.18
N SER A 28 24.95 2.68 0.33
CA SER A 28 24.74 1.38 0.97
C SER A 28 23.88 1.45 2.24
N SER A 29 24.08 2.46 3.09
CA SER A 29 23.26 2.65 4.30
C SER A 29 21.84 3.03 3.92
N TRP A 30 21.70 3.98 2.99
CA TRP A 30 20.41 4.42 2.49
C TRP A 30 19.57 3.28 1.92
N VAL A 31 20.18 2.46 1.04
CA VAL A 31 19.51 1.31 0.45
C VAL A 31 19.17 0.27 1.51
N ALA A 32 20.05 0.03 2.49
CA ALA A 32 19.77 -0.91 3.57
C ALA A 32 18.54 -0.48 4.41
N GLU A 33 18.48 0.78 4.83
CA GLU A 33 17.35 1.33 5.57
C GLU A 33 16.05 1.31 4.75
N LEU A 34 16.14 1.64 3.46
CA LEU A 34 15.00 1.58 2.54
C LEU A 34 14.46 0.15 2.39
N LEU A 35 15.36 -0.83 2.27
CA LEU A 35 14.99 -2.24 2.17
C LEU A 35 14.41 -2.77 3.48
N GLU A 36 14.95 -2.40 4.63
CA GLU A 36 14.41 -2.76 5.94
C GLU A 36 12.98 -2.26 6.09
N ARG A 37 12.76 -0.96 5.85
CA ARG A 37 11.42 -0.36 5.87
C ARG A 37 10.47 -1.06 4.91
N ARG A 38 10.91 -1.35 3.68
CA ARG A 38 10.06 -2.00 2.69
C ARG A 38 9.69 -3.43 3.08
N LEU A 39 10.61 -4.17 3.68
CA LEU A 39 10.35 -5.51 4.19
C LEU A 39 9.42 -5.49 5.41
N GLU A 40 9.52 -4.48 6.26
CA GLU A 40 8.60 -4.28 7.37
C GLU A 40 7.19 -3.93 6.90
N GLU A 41 7.06 -3.01 5.94
CA GLU A 41 5.78 -2.69 5.28
C GLU A 41 5.16 -3.94 4.66
N GLN A 42 5.93 -4.70 3.87
CA GLN A 42 5.43 -5.94 3.25
C GLN A 42 5.01 -7.00 4.28
N ARG A 43 5.70 -7.07 5.43
CA ARG A 43 5.29 -7.94 6.54
C ARG A 43 3.99 -7.44 7.17
N GLY A 44 3.85 -6.14 7.37
CA GLY A 44 2.63 -5.51 7.86
C GLY A 44 1.45 -5.77 6.94
N ASP A 45 1.62 -5.53 5.65
CA ASP A 45 0.61 -5.79 4.61
C ASP A 45 0.19 -7.26 4.61
N ARG A 46 1.17 -8.17 4.70
CA ARG A 46 0.88 -9.61 4.75
C ARG A 46 0.13 -10.01 6.02
N LEU A 47 0.56 -9.53 7.18
CA LEU A 47 -0.12 -9.79 8.47
C LEU A 47 -1.54 -9.23 8.48
N TRP A 48 -1.73 -8.05 7.90
CA TRP A 48 -3.05 -7.44 7.73
C TRP A 48 -3.93 -8.29 6.83
N MET A 49 -3.44 -8.72 5.67
CA MET A 49 -4.18 -9.59 4.75
C MET A 49 -4.54 -10.93 5.39
N ASP A 50 -3.60 -11.54 6.13
CA ASP A 50 -3.83 -12.78 6.85
C ASP A 50 -4.92 -12.60 7.95
N MET A 51 -4.88 -11.49 8.70
CA MET A 51 -5.89 -11.15 9.71
C MET A 51 -7.26 -10.90 9.08
N VAL A 52 -7.32 -10.18 7.96
CA VAL A 52 -8.56 -9.92 7.22
C VAL A 52 -9.15 -11.24 6.72
N ALA A 53 -8.33 -12.11 6.13
CA ALA A 53 -8.76 -13.42 5.65
C ALA A 53 -9.30 -14.29 6.79
N GLU A 54 -8.61 -14.31 7.94
CA GLU A 54 -9.08 -15.03 9.12
C GLU A 54 -10.41 -14.47 9.66
N SER A 55 -10.53 -13.13 9.74
CA SER A 55 -11.75 -12.46 10.20
C SER A 55 -12.93 -12.76 9.28
N GLN A 56 -12.73 -12.77 7.96
CA GLN A 56 -13.75 -13.15 6.98
C GLN A 56 -14.14 -14.62 7.12
N ALA A 57 -13.17 -15.53 7.28
CA ALA A 57 -13.44 -16.96 7.43
C ALA A 57 -14.22 -17.31 8.70
N ARG A 58 -14.06 -16.51 9.77
CA ARG A 58 -14.76 -16.69 11.05
C ARG A 58 -16.07 -15.91 11.15
N ARG A 59 -16.42 -15.11 10.13
CA ARG A 59 -17.59 -14.23 10.19
C ARG A 59 -18.89 -15.05 10.12
N SER A 60 -19.86 -14.71 10.96
CA SER A 60 -21.20 -15.31 10.87
C SER A 60 -21.91 -14.80 9.61
N PRO A 61 -22.84 -15.58 9.03
CA PRO A 61 -23.60 -15.16 7.85
C PRO A 61 -24.44 -13.90 8.10
N GLU A 62 -24.88 -13.67 9.35
CA GLU A 62 -25.62 -12.46 9.75
C GLU A 62 -24.75 -11.20 9.63
N VAL A 63 -23.53 -11.25 10.14
CA VAL A 63 -22.57 -10.13 10.05
C VAL A 63 -22.10 -9.92 8.60
N GLN A 64 -22.03 -10.99 7.80
CA GLN A 64 -21.72 -10.86 6.38
C GLN A 64 -22.84 -10.13 5.63
N ALA A 65 -24.11 -10.48 5.88
CA ALA A 65 -25.25 -9.84 5.25
C ALA A 65 -25.37 -8.34 5.64
N GLU A 66 -25.12 -8.00 6.90
CA GLU A 66 -25.10 -6.60 7.36
C GLU A 66 -24.01 -5.78 6.66
N LEU A 67 -22.83 -6.37 6.46
CA LEU A 67 -21.74 -5.68 5.75
C LEU A 67 -22.08 -5.50 4.27
N ASP A 68 -22.66 -6.50 3.62
CA ASP A 68 -23.04 -6.42 2.21
C ASP A 68 -24.11 -5.34 1.99
N ASP A 69 -25.09 -5.22 2.90
CA ASP A 69 -26.11 -4.16 2.89
C ASP A 69 -25.48 -2.76 3.10
N PHE A 70 -24.55 -2.64 4.04
CA PHE A 70 -23.80 -1.40 4.25
C PHE A 70 -22.99 -0.98 3.01
N LEU A 71 -22.27 -1.91 2.39
CA LEU A 71 -21.45 -1.64 1.20
C LEU A 71 -22.32 -1.24 0.00
N ALA A 72 -23.50 -1.83 -0.16
CA ALA A 72 -24.47 -1.41 -1.16
C ALA A 72 -24.93 0.04 -0.94
N GLY A 73 -25.17 0.44 0.32
CA GLY A 73 -25.51 1.82 0.67
C GLY A 73 -24.39 2.83 0.39
N VAL A 74 -23.12 2.43 0.56
CA VAL A 74 -21.95 3.26 0.23
C VAL A 74 -21.84 3.45 -1.29
N ASP A 75 -22.00 2.39 -2.07
CA ASP A 75 -21.96 2.44 -3.55
C ASP A 75 -23.09 3.35 -4.11
N GLU A 76 -24.28 3.29 -3.49
CA GLU A 76 -25.38 4.19 -3.83
C GLU A 76 -25.10 5.66 -3.46
N LEU A 77 -24.47 5.90 -2.31
CA LEU A 77 -24.04 7.23 -1.90
C LEU A 77 -23.01 7.82 -2.87
N GLU A 78 -22.03 7.00 -3.28
CA GLU A 78 -20.98 7.39 -4.22
C GLU A 78 -21.58 7.77 -5.58
N ARG A 79 -22.45 6.93 -6.15
CA ARG A 79 -23.21 7.26 -7.37
C ARG A 79 -24.00 8.54 -7.26
N ARG A 80 -24.61 8.81 -6.11
CA ARG A 80 -25.36 10.04 -5.89
C ARG A 80 -24.45 11.27 -5.85
N LEU A 81 -23.25 11.16 -5.26
CA LEU A 81 -22.28 12.25 -5.24
C LEU A 81 -21.71 12.51 -6.63
N GLU A 82 -21.42 11.47 -7.40
CA GLU A 82 -20.98 11.58 -8.80
C GLU A 82 -22.07 12.23 -9.68
N GLY A 83 -23.33 11.81 -9.54
CA GLY A 83 -24.45 12.40 -10.26
C GLY A 83 -24.66 13.89 -9.95
N ARG A 84 -24.46 14.29 -8.69
CA ARG A 84 -24.55 15.70 -8.27
C ARG A 84 -23.39 16.56 -8.78
N SER A 85 -22.22 15.97 -9.02
CA SER A 85 -21.08 16.66 -9.63
C SER A 85 -21.38 17.07 -11.09
N CYS A 86 -22.15 16.25 -11.83
CA CYS A 86 -22.57 16.58 -13.20
C CYS A 86 -23.58 17.74 -13.28
N GLU A 87 -24.45 17.91 -12.28
CA GLU A 87 -25.43 19.02 -12.25
C GLU A 87 -24.78 20.37 -11.92
N ALA A 88 -23.70 20.38 -11.14
CA ALA A 88 -22.98 21.60 -10.76
C ALA A 88 -22.07 22.16 -11.88
N GLY A 89 -21.80 21.40 -12.95
CA GLY A 89 -20.97 21.82 -14.10
C GLY A 89 -21.76 22.29 -15.33
N ALA A 90 -23.09 22.29 -15.28
CA ALA A 90 -23.97 22.64 -16.41
C ALA A 90 -24.71 23.99 -16.24
N ALA A 91 -24.36 24.77 -15.22
CA ALA A 91 -24.85 26.13 -14.99
C ALA A 91 -23.71 27.14 -15.13
#